data_AF-A0A521P599-F1
#
_entry.id   AF-A0A521P599-F1
#
_cell.length_a   1.000
_cell.length_b   1.000
_cell.length_c   1.000
_cell.angle_alpha   90.00
_cell.angle_beta   90.00
_cell.angle_gamma   90.00
#
_symmetry.space_group_name_H-M   'P 1'
#
loop_
_entity.id
_entity.type
_entity.pdbx_description
1 polymer ?
#
loop_
_entity_poly.entity_id
_entity_poly.type
_entity_poly.pdbx_seq_one_letter_code
_entity_poly.pdbx_strand_id
1 'polypeptide(L)'
;MRILWSVLIMLGLAAPASAQVPPPSAGLTAAFEAARAASPTAPQLEAEQREWLHYRSLDEYGYGADGDDGRMLELNRRAQRDRALGEATVASPEALGACIGTTLKGCSSRAAGWLTSPDGERLFWQMQDGVTDENGITGGFILLSGDGAGPLRPRAWAFEGWRYEPPTLLMVEGELYVAVAGRMAGTGNGNADVLFRWSPDAAEPLVQVDNWSWREQLAERLPTGLEVWKGVDYRYPDSDVWAWTKLWQPDDGNCCPSGGEAMLSFEIRDDVLVLSGVSVNEPLVEAAMTVPSEVFDWMGRKLMCDHWLGEEGFDADRREQINSAVRELRCEAEPADGAALKVKYADNPMLSALIARTAGPPAD
;
A
#
# COMPACT_ATOMS: atom_id res chain seq x y z
N MET A 1 56.32 -52.83 6.37
CA MET A 1 56.40 -51.86 7.48
C MET A 1 56.82 -50.50 6.93
N ARG A 2 55.85 -49.66 6.55
CA ARG A 2 56.03 -48.25 6.18
C ARG A 2 54.81 -47.51 6.67
N ILE A 3 54.99 -46.68 7.70
CA ILE A 3 53.96 -45.85 8.30
C ILE A 3 53.99 -44.50 7.58
N LEU A 4 52.95 -44.19 6.82
CA LEU A 4 52.71 -42.88 6.21
C LEU A 4 51.87 -42.06 7.19
N TRP A 5 52.46 -41.01 7.75
CA TRP A 5 51.76 -39.97 8.51
C TRP A 5 51.09 -39.01 7.53
N SER A 6 49.76 -39.01 7.50
CA SER A 6 48.96 -37.99 6.82
C SER A 6 48.70 -36.83 7.78
N VAL A 7 49.33 -35.68 7.52
CA VAL A 7 49.03 -34.41 8.18
C VAL A 7 47.76 -33.85 7.55
N LEU A 8 46.67 -33.84 8.31
CA LEU A 8 45.42 -33.15 7.94
C LEU A 8 45.57 -31.67 8.32
N ILE A 9 45.75 -30.80 7.32
CA ILE A 9 45.68 -29.35 7.51
C ILE A 9 44.19 -28.97 7.46
N MET A 10 43.58 -28.69 8.61
CA MET A 10 42.29 -27.99 8.67
C MET A 10 42.52 -26.50 8.37
N LEU A 11 42.21 -26.08 7.15
CA LEU A 11 41.96 -24.69 6.83
C LEU A 11 40.53 -24.36 7.27
N GLY A 12 40.39 -23.77 8.46
CA GLY A 12 39.13 -23.18 8.91
C GLY A 12 38.84 -21.92 8.12
N LEU A 13 37.95 -22.02 7.12
CA LEU A 13 37.31 -20.86 6.51
C LEU A 13 36.37 -20.26 7.56
N ALA A 14 36.84 -19.25 8.30
CA ALA A 14 35.94 -18.37 9.02
C ALA A 14 35.13 -17.61 7.96
N ALA A 15 33.87 -18.00 7.78
CA ALA A 15 32.92 -17.17 7.06
C ALA A 15 32.93 -15.78 7.72
N PRO A 16 32.92 -14.67 6.94
CA PRO A 16 32.78 -13.36 7.54
C PRO A 16 31.50 -13.38 8.38
N ALA A 17 31.64 -13.14 9.67
CA ALA A 17 30.49 -12.90 10.53
C ALA A 17 29.87 -11.59 10.04
N SER A 18 28.89 -11.67 9.14
CA SER A 18 27.99 -10.56 8.86
C SER A 18 27.51 -10.07 10.23
N ALA A 19 27.88 -8.85 10.62
CA ALA A 19 27.57 -8.32 11.92
C ALA A 19 26.04 -8.17 12.02
N GLN A 20 25.38 -9.18 12.60
CA GLN A 20 23.94 -9.15 12.81
C GLN A 20 23.62 -7.95 13.70
N VAL A 21 22.63 -7.15 13.29
CA VAL A 21 22.14 -6.03 14.10
C VAL A 21 21.72 -6.58 15.48
N PRO A 22 22.19 -6.01 16.59
CA PRO A 22 21.84 -6.51 17.93
C PRO A 22 20.31 -6.44 18.12
N PRO A 23 19.71 -7.29 18.96
CA PRO A 23 18.27 -7.23 19.22
C PRO A 23 17.84 -5.84 19.76
N PRO A 24 16.56 -5.47 19.64
CA PRO A 24 16.03 -4.24 20.22
C PRO A 24 16.39 -4.10 21.70
N SER A 25 16.72 -2.89 22.14
CA SER A 25 17.02 -2.63 23.56
C SER A 25 15.79 -2.87 24.46
N ALA A 26 16.02 -3.15 25.74
CA ALA A 26 14.96 -3.27 26.73
C ALA A 26 14.14 -1.97 26.87
N GLY A 27 14.80 -0.81 26.73
CA GLY A 27 14.14 0.51 26.76
C GLY A 27 13.20 0.71 25.58
N LEU A 28 13.63 0.34 24.37
CA LEU A 28 12.78 0.37 23.17
C LEU A 28 11.57 -0.56 23.31
N THR A 29 11.79 -1.78 23.80
CA THR A 29 10.70 -2.74 24.06
C THR A 29 9.70 -2.18 25.06
N ALA A 30 10.16 -1.59 26.17
CA ALA A 30 9.28 -0.98 27.17
C ALA A 30 8.50 0.23 26.63
N ALA A 31 9.13 1.06 25.78
CA ALA A 31 8.46 2.19 25.14
C ALA A 31 7.36 1.72 24.18
N PHE A 32 7.60 0.65 23.42
CA PHE A 32 6.59 0.05 22.54
C PHE A 32 5.39 -0.49 23.33
N GLU A 33 5.61 -1.27 24.38
CA GLU A 33 4.53 -1.80 25.22
C GLU A 33 3.72 -0.67 25.88
N ALA A 34 4.39 0.38 26.34
CA ALA A 34 3.75 1.55 26.93
C ALA A 34 2.87 2.33 25.93
N ALA A 35 3.27 2.39 24.66
CA ALA A 35 2.52 3.00 23.58
C ALA A 35 1.35 2.09 23.14
N ARG A 36 1.60 0.79 22.96
CA ARG A 36 0.59 -0.21 22.61
C ARG A 36 -0.55 -0.24 23.62
N ALA A 37 -0.24 -0.22 24.92
CA ALA A 37 -1.25 -0.22 25.98
C ALA A 37 -2.08 1.07 26.05
N ALA A 38 -1.59 2.20 25.53
CA ALA A 38 -2.29 3.48 25.53
C ALA A 38 -3.05 3.75 24.22
N SER A 39 -2.64 3.11 23.12
CA SER A 39 -3.14 3.39 21.79
C SER A 39 -4.55 2.81 21.57
N PRO A 40 -5.51 3.59 21.06
CA PRO A 40 -6.79 3.05 20.60
C PRO A 40 -6.67 2.34 19.25
N THR A 41 -5.50 2.44 18.60
CA THR A 41 -5.17 1.79 17.33
C THR A 41 -3.97 0.84 17.48
N ALA A 42 -4.00 -0.01 18.52
CA ALA A 42 -2.90 -0.91 18.86
C ALA A 42 -2.49 -1.86 17.70
N PRO A 43 -3.41 -2.56 17.00
CA PRO A 43 -3.08 -3.34 15.80
C PRO A 43 -2.27 -2.57 14.74
N GLN A 44 -2.62 -1.30 14.47
CA GLN A 44 -1.86 -0.47 13.53
C GLN A 44 -0.45 -0.18 14.04
N LEU A 45 -0.31 0.22 15.31
CA LEU A 45 1.01 0.46 15.92
C LEU A 45 1.90 -0.79 15.91
N GLU A 46 1.32 -1.98 16.07
CA GLU A 46 2.04 -3.24 15.95
C GLU A 46 2.54 -3.49 14.53
N ALA A 47 1.73 -3.20 13.51
CA ALA A 47 2.15 -3.31 12.11
C ALA A 47 3.29 -2.33 11.79
N GLU A 48 3.18 -1.07 12.22
CA GLU A 48 4.24 -0.06 12.11
C GLU A 48 5.52 -0.52 12.80
N GLN A 49 5.42 -1.13 13.99
CA GLN A 49 6.58 -1.64 14.71
C GLN A 49 7.22 -2.84 14.00
N ARG A 50 6.44 -3.76 13.42
CA ARG A 50 6.98 -4.88 12.62
C ARG A 50 7.74 -4.37 11.40
N GLU A 51 7.18 -3.39 10.69
CA GLU A 51 7.83 -2.75 9.54
C GLU A 51 9.11 -2.03 9.95
N TRP A 52 9.08 -1.25 11.03
CA TRP A 52 10.25 -0.57 11.54
C TRP A 52 11.36 -1.55 11.95
N LEU A 53 11.01 -2.67 12.60
CA LEU A 53 11.95 -3.73 12.96
C LEU A 53 12.55 -4.42 11.72
N HIS A 54 11.78 -4.59 10.66
CA HIS A 54 12.29 -5.09 9.37
C HIS A 54 13.37 -4.15 8.83
N TYR A 55 13.08 -2.84 8.69
CA TYR A 55 14.06 -1.87 8.21
C TYR A 55 15.26 -1.70 9.15
N ARG A 56 15.05 -1.82 10.47
CA ARG A 56 16.15 -1.83 11.45
C ARG A 56 17.14 -2.96 11.19
N SER A 57 16.67 -4.11 10.71
CA SER A 57 17.51 -5.28 10.48
C SER A 57 18.36 -5.22 9.20
N LEU A 58 18.11 -4.26 8.31
CA LEU A 58 18.87 -4.07 7.07
C LEU A 58 20.18 -3.31 7.35
N ASP A 59 21.25 -3.65 6.61
CA ASP A 59 22.62 -3.20 6.87
C ASP A 59 22.99 -1.86 6.19
N GLU A 60 22.84 -1.75 4.87
CA GLU A 60 23.25 -0.57 4.09
C GLU A 60 22.13 0.47 3.97
N TYR A 61 20.87 0.03 4.04
CA TYR A 61 19.68 0.87 3.83
C TYR A 61 18.72 0.92 5.04
N GLY A 62 19.12 0.33 6.15
CA GLY A 62 18.31 0.23 7.37
C GLY A 62 18.58 1.30 8.40
N TYR A 63 17.73 1.37 9.42
CA TYR A 63 17.94 2.26 10.58
C TYR A 63 19.13 1.83 11.44
N GLY A 64 19.46 0.53 11.44
CA GLY A 64 20.42 -0.07 12.36
C GLY A 64 20.04 0.16 13.83
N ALA A 65 20.98 -0.15 14.74
CA ALA A 65 20.80 0.12 16.17
C ALA A 65 20.75 1.62 16.51
N ASP A 66 21.31 2.47 15.65
CA ASP A 66 21.33 3.93 15.84
C ASP A 66 19.93 4.55 15.76
N GLY A 67 18.96 3.86 15.12
CA GLY A 67 17.56 4.27 15.08
C GLY A 67 16.78 4.05 16.38
N ASP A 68 17.30 3.27 17.34
CA ASP A 68 16.57 2.86 18.55
C ASP A 68 16.14 4.06 19.40
N ASP A 69 17.03 5.05 19.57
CA ASP A 69 16.75 6.23 20.40
C ASP A 69 15.65 7.11 19.78
N GLY A 70 15.68 7.29 18.46
CA GLY A 70 14.66 8.03 17.73
C GLY A 70 13.29 7.37 17.83
N ARG A 71 13.23 6.05 17.60
CA ARG A 71 11.99 5.28 17.71
C ARG A 71 11.46 5.25 19.14
N MET A 72 12.33 5.11 20.14
CA MET A 72 11.94 5.14 21.55
C MET A 72 11.35 6.50 21.94
N LEU A 73 11.91 7.60 21.45
CA LEU A 73 11.39 8.95 21.69
C LEU A 73 10.00 9.14 21.06
N GLU A 74 9.82 8.69 19.82
CA GLU A 74 8.53 8.68 19.11
C GLU A 74 7.45 7.90 19.88
N LEU A 75 7.75 6.66 20.28
CA LEU A 75 6.84 5.78 21.01
C LEU A 75 6.42 6.39 22.37
N ASN A 76 7.37 6.98 23.10
CA ASN A 76 7.07 7.64 24.37
C ASN A 76 6.15 8.85 24.20
N ARG A 77 6.37 9.67 23.16
CA ARG A 77 5.48 10.81 22.86
C ARG A 77 4.08 10.35 22.46
N ARG A 78 3.98 9.31 21.64
CA ARG A 78 2.70 8.67 21.29
C ARG A 78 1.97 8.16 22.53
N ALA A 79 2.65 7.41 23.41
CA ALA A 79 2.06 6.91 24.65
C ALA A 79 1.54 8.03 25.56
N GLN A 80 2.31 9.12 25.72
CA GLN A 80 1.88 10.27 26.50
C GLN A 80 0.64 10.95 25.90
N ARG A 81 0.66 11.15 24.59
CA ARG A 81 -0.45 11.76 23.83
C ARG A 81 -1.73 10.94 23.97
N ASP A 82 -1.64 9.64 23.75
CA ASP A 82 -2.80 8.76 23.73
C ASP A 82 -3.43 8.64 25.13
N ARG A 83 -2.62 8.60 26.20
CA ARG A 83 -3.14 8.69 27.58
C ARG A 83 -3.88 10.01 27.83
N ALA A 84 -3.29 11.13 27.41
CA ALA A 84 -3.91 12.45 27.61
C ALA A 84 -5.24 12.58 26.87
N LEU A 85 -5.36 12.01 25.67
CA LEU A 85 -6.63 11.96 24.92
C LEU A 85 -7.66 11.02 25.55
N GLY A 86 -7.24 9.86 26.04
CA GLY A 86 -8.13 8.91 26.73
C GLY A 86 -8.75 9.46 28.02
N GLU A 87 -8.05 10.39 28.68
CA GLU A 87 -8.54 11.08 29.88
C GLU A 87 -9.33 12.37 29.56
N ALA A 88 -9.30 12.83 28.30
CA ALA A 88 -9.94 14.08 27.92
C ALA A 88 -11.46 13.99 27.97
N THR A 89 -12.09 15.13 28.25
CA THR A 89 -13.54 15.28 28.20
C THR A 89 -13.87 16.54 27.42
N VAL A 90 -14.77 16.42 26.46
CA VAL A 90 -15.22 17.53 25.62
C VAL A 90 -16.57 17.98 26.15
N ALA A 91 -16.69 19.25 26.54
CA ALA A 91 -17.85 19.74 27.29
C ALA A 91 -19.18 19.56 26.54
N SER A 92 -19.17 19.74 25.22
CA SER A 92 -20.35 19.60 24.37
C SER A 92 -19.96 19.44 22.89
N PRO A 93 -20.88 19.00 22.01
CA PRO A 93 -20.64 18.88 20.57
C PRO A 93 -20.21 20.19 19.89
N GLU A 94 -20.62 21.36 20.41
CA GLU A 94 -20.20 22.66 19.86
C GLU A 94 -18.68 22.89 19.97
N ALA A 95 -18.03 22.25 20.94
CA ALA A 95 -16.58 22.34 21.12
C ALA A 95 -15.79 21.62 20.01
N LEU A 96 -16.44 20.80 19.16
CA LEU A 96 -15.80 20.12 18.03
C LEU A 96 -15.35 21.07 16.91
N GLY A 97 -15.70 22.36 16.98
CA GLY A 97 -15.12 23.40 16.13
C GLY A 97 -13.67 23.75 16.49
N ALA A 98 -13.17 23.33 17.65
CA ALA A 98 -11.79 23.54 18.11
C ALA A 98 -11.10 22.20 18.35
N CYS A 99 -9.78 22.14 18.18
CA CYS A 99 -9.04 20.90 18.35
C CYS A 99 -9.21 20.29 19.74
N ILE A 100 -9.60 19.02 19.75
CA ILE A 100 -9.63 18.19 20.95
C ILE A 100 -8.22 17.62 21.16
N GLY A 101 -7.63 17.93 22.31
CA GLY A 101 -6.23 17.62 22.57
C GLY A 101 -5.29 18.54 21.79
N THR A 102 -4.27 19.09 22.45
CA THR A 102 -3.26 19.97 21.82
C THR A 102 -2.14 19.14 21.20
N THR A 103 -2.49 18.06 20.49
CA THR A 103 -1.54 17.05 20.04
C THR A 103 -0.76 17.50 18.81
N LEU A 104 -1.40 18.30 17.95
CA LEU A 104 -0.81 18.86 16.74
C LEU A 104 -0.38 20.31 16.96
N LYS A 105 0.85 20.65 16.56
CA LYS A 105 1.31 22.04 16.50
C LYS A 105 0.53 22.77 15.42
N GLY A 106 0.00 23.96 15.75
CA GLY A 106 -0.83 24.74 14.83
C GLY A 106 -2.16 24.06 14.47
N CYS A 107 -2.68 23.22 15.37
CA CYS A 107 -3.88 22.42 15.11
C CYS A 107 -5.07 23.28 14.67
N SER A 108 -5.77 22.79 13.64
CA SER A 108 -7.08 23.30 13.23
C SER A 108 -8.09 22.16 13.08
N SER A 109 -9.35 22.40 13.46
CA SER A 109 -10.45 21.48 13.19
C SER A 109 -11.02 21.80 11.81
N ARG A 110 -10.82 20.91 10.84
CA ARG A 110 -11.28 21.14 9.46
C ARG A 110 -12.73 20.76 9.24
N ALA A 111 -13.21 19.77 10.01
CA ALA A 111 -14.56 19.23 9.92
C ALA A 111 -14.90 18.47 11.20
N ALA A 112 -16.18 18.47 11.55
CA ALA A 112 -16.72 17.64 12.63
C ALA A 112 -18.17 17.26 12.32
N GLY A 113 -18.66 16.23 12.98
CA GLY A 113 -20.03 15.76 12.81
C GLY A 113 -20.35 14.59 13.71
N TRP A 114 -21.37 13.84 13.33
CA TRP A 114 -21.73 12.59 13.99
C TRP A 114 -22.25 11.57 12.97
N LEU A 115 -22.10 10.31 13.34
CA LEU A 115 -22.77 9.16 12.74
C LEU A 115 -23.91 8.73 13.65
N THR A 116 -24.92 8.07 13.10
CA THR A 116 -26.06 7.56 13.86
C THR A 116 -26.24 6.08 13.58
N SER A 117 -26.22 5.25 14.63
CA SER A 117 -26.48 3.82 14.50
C SER A 117 -27.94 3.57 14.11
N PRO A 118 -28.30 2.36 13.64
CA PRO A 118 -29.69 1.99 13.39
C PRO A 118 -30.61 2.22 14.61
N ASP A 119 -30.08 2.08 15.82
CA ASP A 119 -30.80 2.26 17.08
C ASP A 119 -30.84 3.72 17.58
N GLY A 120 -30.23 4.65 16.85
CA GLY A 120 -30.27 6.08 17.15
C GLY A 120 -29.10 6.59 18.01
N GLU A 121 -28.17 5.72 18.39
CA GLU A 121 -26.97 6.12 19.13
C GLU A 121 -26.04 6.96 18.27
N ARG A 122 -25.35 7.93 18.88
CA ARG A 122 -24.48 8.86 18.15
C ARG A 122 -23.01 8.61 18.42
N LEU A 123 -22.23 8.56 17.35
CA LEU A 123 -20.78 8.62 17.40
C LEU A 123 -20.32 9.95 16.78
N PHE A 124 -19.77 10.82 17.61
CA PHE A 124 -19.25 12.11 17.18
C PHE A 124 -17.85 11.93 16.59
N TRP A 125 -17.48 12.81 15.69
CA TRP A 125 -16.15 12.79 15.11
C TRP A 125 -15.63 14.19 14.83
N GLN A 126 -14.31 14.31 14.82
CA GLN A 126 -13.58 15.51 14.44
C GLN A 126 -12.40 15.13 13.55
N MET A 127 -12.15 15.93 12.52
CA MET A 127 -10.98 15.88 11.66
C MET A 127 -10.06 17.07 11.99
N GLN A 128 -8.79 16.78 12.24
CA GLN A 128 -7.78 17.77 12.57
C GLN A 128 -6.71 17.85 11.48
N ASP A 129 -6.16 19.04 11.28
CA ASP A 129 -4.94 19.27 10.50
C ASP A 129 -3.90 19.95 11.38
N GLY A 130 -2.63 19.61 11.21
CA GLY A 130 -1.55 20.30 11.91
C GLY A 130 -0.20 19.68 11.64
N VAL A 131 0.73 19.86 12.59
CA VAL A 131 2.11 19.39 12.46
C VAL A 131 2.52 18.57 13.67
N THR A 132 3.22 17.47 13.43
CA THR A 132 3.96 16.71 14.46
C THR A 132 5.46 16.88 14.25
N ASP A 133 6.25 16.70 15.30
CA ASP A 133 7.71 16.74 15.18
C ASP A 133 8.24 15.49 14.45
N GLU A 134 7.47 14.42 14.48
CA GLU A 134 7.76 13.10 13.92
C GLU A 134 7.47 13.05 12.41
N ASN A 135 6.26 13.45 12.01
CA ASN A 135 5.75 13.20 10.65
C ASN A 135 5.62 14.49 9.82
N GLY A 136 5.93 15.66 10.39
CA GLY A 136 5.68 16.94 9.73
C GLY A 136 4.19 17.23 9.61
N ILE A 137 3.73 17.68 8.44
CA ILE A 137 2.31 17.95 8.17
C ILE A 137 1.54 16.65 8.26
N THR A 138 0.55 16.62 9.14
CA THR A 138 -0.29 15.45 9.37
C THR A 138 -1.76 15.82 9.54
N GLY A 139 -2.62 14.87 9.23
CA GLY A 139 -4.03 14.89 9.56
C GLY A 139 -4.28 14.03 10.79
N GLY A 140 -5.39 14.28 11.46
CA GLY A 140 -5.88 13.41 12.52
C GLY A 140 -7.38 13.25 12.48
N PHE A 141 -7.86 12.20 13.12
CA PHE A 141 -9.26 12.06 13.46
C PHE A 141 -9.40 11.74 14.95
N ILE A 142 -10.56 12.09 15.50
CA ILE A 142 -10.97 11.68 16.84
C ILE A 142 -12.43 11.24 16.76
N LEU A 143 -12.74 10.04 17.24
CA LEU A 143 -14.08 9.49 17.42
C LEU A 143 -14.46 9.59 18.89
N LEU A 144 -15.67 10.09 19.18
CA LEU A 144 -16.15 10.36 20.53
C LEU A 144 -17.55 9.79 20.75
N SER A 145 -17.79 9.24 21.94
CA SER A 145 -19.12 8.80 22.38
C SER A 145 -19.74 9.83 23.34
N GLY A 146 -21.05 9.99 23.31
CA GLY A 146 -21.83 10.73 24.30
C GLY A 146 -23.32 10.77 23.95
N ASP A 147 -24.15 11.22 24.88
CA ASP A 147 -25.62 11.29 24.74
C ASP A 147 -26.11 12.48 23.86
N GLY A 148 -25.18 13.24 23.30
CA GLY A 148 -25.43 14.38 22.40
C GLY A 148 -25.89 15.67 23.07
N ALA A 149 -26.11 15.69 24.38
CA ALA A 149 -26.39 16.89 25.17
C ALA A 149 -25.31 17.16 26.24
N GLY A 150 -24.60 16.11 26.65
CA GLY A 150 -23.60 16.11 27.69
C GLY A 150 -22.16 16.00 27.17
N PRO A 151 -21.21 15.74 28.08
CA PRO A 151 -19.81 15.67 27.74
C PRO A 151 -19.52 14.47 26.82
N LEU A 152 -18.74 14.72 25.77
CA LEU A 152 -18.24 13.68 24.89
C LEU A 152 -16.90 13.15 25.40
N ARG A 153 -16.70 11.84 25.23
CA ARG A 153 -15.44 11.16 25.59
C ARG A 153 -14.77 10.63 24.34
N PRO A 154 -13.51 10.98 24.07
CA PRO A 154 -12.72 10.33 23.02
C PRO A 154 -12.66 8.81 23.24
N ARG A 155 -12.81 8.06 22.15
CA ARG A 155 -12.81 6.60 22.14
C ARG A 155 -11.75 6.02 21.20
N ALA A 156 -11.54 6.67 20.07
CA ALA A 156 -10.47 6.31 19.15
C ALA A 156 -9.93 7.55 18.43
N TRP A 157 -8.68 7.49 18.00
CA TRP A 157 -8.01 8.57 17.28
C TRP A 157 -6.77 8.03 16.55
N ALA A 158 -6.30 8.79 15.56
CA ALA A 158 -5.04 8.54 14.87
C ALA A 158 -4.50 9.87 14.33
N PHE A 159 -3.17 9.98 14.18
CA PHE A 159 -2.44 11.16 13.70
C PHE A 159 -1.27 10.79 12.76
N GLU A 160 -1.25 9.56 12.26
CA GLU A 160 -0.15 8.98 11.48
C GLU A 160 -0.32 9.26 9.98
N GLY A 161 -1.57 9.40 9.51
CA GLY A 161 -1.88 9.77 8.14
C GLY A 161 -1.66 11.25 7.84
N TRP A 162 -1.10 11.56 6.67
CA TRP A 162 -1.07 12.91 6.09
C TRP A 162 -2.45 13.55 6.04
N ARG A 163 -3.49 12.75 5.80
CA ARG A 163 -4.87 13.19 5.75
C ARG A 163 -5.81 12.03 6.03
N TYR A 164 -6.89 12.32 6.73
CA TYR A 164 -8.03 11.43 6.91
C TYR A 164 -9.29 12.05 6.31
N GLU A 165 -10.27 11.23 5.97
CA GLU A 165 -11.60 11.64 5.51
C GLU A 165 -12.68 11.40 6.58
N PRO A 166 -13.85 12.07 6.49
CA PRO A 166 -14.95 11.85 7.43
C PRO A 166 -15.31 10.36 7.51
N PRO A 167 -15.62 9.86 8.72
CA PRO A 167 -15.89 8.45 8.91
C PRO A 167 -17.19 8.04 8.20
N THR A 168 -17.24 6.79 7.76
CA THR A 168 -18.42 6.18 7.13
C THR A 168 -18.90 4.98 7.96
N LEU A 169 -20.21 4.73 7.91
CA LEU A 169 -20.81 3.53 8.50
C LEU A 169 -20.89 2.41 7.47
N LEU A 170 -20.68 1.19 7.93
CA LEU A 170 -20.93 -0.02 7.18
C LEU A 170 -21.56 -1.08 8.08
N MET A 171 -22.46 -1.86 7.49
CA MET A 171 -23.21 -2.95 8.12
C MET A 171 -22.81 -4.26 7.45
N VAL A 172 -21.91 -5.00 8.08
CA VAL A 172 -21.41 -6.27 7.53
C VAL A 172 -21.98 -7.40 8.38
N GLU A 173 -22.74 -8.30 7.75
CA GLU A 173 -23.34 -9.46 8.41
C GLU A 173 -24.18 -9.13 9.67
N GLY A 174 -24.78 -7.94 9.71
CA GLY A 174 -25.59 -7.47 10.85
C GLY A 174 -24.80 -6.78 11.96
N GLU A 175 -23.47 -6.71 11.85
CA GLU A 175 -22.59 -5.96 12.74
C GLU A 175 -22.31 -4.56 12.18
N LEU A 176 -22.21 -3.58 13.09
CA LEU A 176 -21.98 -2.18 12.74
C LEU A 176 -20.49 -1.86 12.83
N TYR A 177 -19.98 -1.17 11.81
CA TYR A 177 -18.59 -0.76 11.75
C TYR A 177 -18.46 0.69 11.30
N VAL A 178 -17.34 1.29 11.67
CA VAL A 178 -16.96 2.66 11.34
C VAL A 178 -15.61 2.62 10.65
N ALA A 179 -15.55 3.04 9.40
CA ALA A 179 -14.32 3.20 8.66
C ALA A 179 -13.89 4.67 8.66
N VAL A 180 -12.60 4.93 8.86
CA VAL A 180 -11.99 6.24 8.65
C VAL A 180 -10.91 6.09 7.60
N ALA A 181 -11.21 6.54 6.39
CA ALA A 181 -10.25 6.47 5.30
C ALA A 181 -9.09 7.43 5.52
N GLY A 182 -7.86 7.02 5.22
CA GLY A 182 -6.67 7.80 5.51
C GLY A 182 -5.54 7.58 4.51
N ARG A 183 -4.65 8.54 4.36
CA ARG A 183 -3.49 8.42 3.47
C ARG A 183 -2.22 8.73 4.23
N MET A 184 -1.22 7.85 4.12
CA MET A 184 0.10 8.10 4.67
C MET A 184 0.81 9.20 3.87
N ALA A 185 1.70 9.96 4.52
CA ALA A 185 2.57 10.90 3.82
C ALA A 185 3.60 10.14 2.96
N GLY A 186 4.01 10.70 1.82
CA GLY A 186 5.02 10.11 0.94
C GLY A 186 4.47 9.29 -0.23
N THR A 187 5.27 9.11 -1.29
CA THR A 187 4.88 8.39 -2.50
C THR A 187 4.84 6.88 -2.25
N GLY A 188 3.64 6.32 -2.07
CA GLY A 188 3.48 4.87 -1.96
C GLY A 188 3.36 4.29 -0.56
N ASN A 189 3.39 5.12 0.48
CA ASN A 189 3.34 4.66 1.88
C ASN A 189 1.98 4.08 2.30
N GLY A 190 1.04 3.95 1.36
CA GLY A 190 -0.18 3.20 1.56
C GLY A 190 -1.29 3.95 2.26
N ASN A 191 -2.25 3.16 2.73
CA ASN A 191 -3.40 3.62 3.49
C ASN A 191 -3.02 3.93 4.94
N ALA A 192 -3.58 5.01 5.48
CA ALA A 192 -3.63 5.25 6.92
C ALA A 192 -4.99 4.82 7.51
N ASP A 193 -5.80 4.14 6.70
CA ASP A 193 -7.16 3.75 7.03
C ASP A 193 -7.22 2.95 8.33
N VAL A 194 -8.28 3.21 9.08
CA VAL A 194 -8.64 2.41 10.25
C VAL A 194 -10.09 1.99 10.15
N LEU A 195 -10.38 0.81 10.67
CA LEU A 195 -11.71 0.23 10.72
C LEU A 195 -11.98 -0.15 12.17
N PHE A 196 -13.17 0.15 12.66
CA PHE A 196 -13.60 -0.21 14.01
C PHE A 196 -14.93 -0.96 13.94
N ARG A 197 -15.07 -2.03 14.71
CA ARG A 197 -16.39 -2.53 15.08
C ARG A 197 -16.99 -1.59 16.11
N TRP A 198 -18.20 -1.11 15.86
CA TRP A 198 -18.91 -0.16 16.72
C TRP A 198 -20.06 -0.85 17.44
N SER A 199 -19.91 -0.99 18.76
CA SER A 199 -20.93 -1.54 19.65
C SER A 199 -21.30 -0.47 20.68
N PRO A 200 -22.28 0.41 20.40
CA PRO A 200 -22.57 1.60 21.23
C PRO A 200 -22.72 1.32 22.73
N ASP A 201 -23.34 0.19 23.08
CA ASP A 201 -23.65 -0.19 24.46
C ASP A 201 -22.52 -0.95 25.18
N ALA A 202 -21.41 -1.24 24.49
CA ALA A 202 -20.29 -1.96 25.08
C ALA A 202 -19.43 -1.04 25.98
N ALA A 203 -18.75 -1.64 26.95
CA ALA A 203 -17.78 -0.92 27.79
C ALA A 203 -16.66 -0.28 26.94
N GLU A 204 -16.24 -1.00 25.90
CA GLU A 204 -15.35 -0.54 24.84
C GLU A 204 -16.16 -0.45 23.54
N PRO A 205 -16.72 0.73 23.22
CA PRO A 205 -17.66 0.85 22.12
C PRO A 205 -17.01 0.77 20.75
N LEU A 206 -15.70 1.00 20.64
CA LEU A 206 -14.95 0.90 19.40
C LEU A 206 -13.81 -0.09 19.61
N VAL A 207 -13.83 -1.18 18.85
CA VAL A 207 -12.74 -2.16 18.81
C VAL A 207 -12.10 -2.09 17.41
N GLN A 208 -10.80 -1.86 17.34
CA GLN A 208 -10.12 -1.76 16.04
C GLN A 208 -10.12 -3.13 15.35
N VAL A 209 -10.53 -3.14 14.08
CA VAL A 209 -10.35 -4.26 13.17
C VAL A 209 -8.95 -4.18 12.57
N ASP A 210 -8.17 -5.26 12.68
CA ASP A 210 -6.86 -5.38 12.04
C ASP A 210 -7.01 -5.40 10.52
N ASN A 211 -6.58 -4.32 9.87
CA ASN A 211 -6.56 -4.15 8.42
C ASN A 211 -5.14 -4.19 7.83
N TRP A 212 -4.18 -4.85 8.51
CA TRP A 212 -2.77 -4.92 8.10
C TRP A 212 -2.26 -6.36 7.92
N SER A 213 -2.65 -7.29 8.78
CA SER A 213 -2.08 -8.66 8.79
C SER A 213 -2.34 -9.47 7.51
N TRP A 214 -3.40 -9.18 6.75
CA TRP A 214 -3.68 -9.84 5.48
C TRP A 214 -2.53 -9.73 4.46
N ARG A 215 -1.66 -8.70 4.56
CA ARG A 215 -0.52 -8.51 3.66
C ARG A 215 0.44 -9.69 3.67
N GLU A 216 0.59 -10.36 4.81
CA GLU A 216 1.46 -11.53 4.97
C GLU A 216 1.00 -12.70 4.10
N GLN A 217 -0.31 -12.79 3.82
CA GLN A 217 -0.91 -13.83 2.98
C GLN A 217 -0.96 -13.45 1.50
N LEU A 218 -0.72 -12.17 1.16
CA LEU A 218 -0.96 -11.67 -0.19
C LEU A 218 0.05 -12.24 -1.20
N ALA A 219 1.33 -12.28 -0.82
CA ALA A 219 2.41 -12.71 -1.73
C ALA A 219 2.19 -14.14 -2.26
N GLU A 220 1.66 -15.04 -1.42
CA GLU A 220 1.35 -16.42 -1.79
C GLU A 220 0.15 -16.56 -2.72
N ARG A 221 -0.70 -15.52 -2.82
CA ARG A 221 -1.92 -15.52 -3.64
C ARG A 221 -1.79 -14.73 -4.95
N LEU A 222 -0.66 -14.04 -5.15
CA LEU A 222 -0.38 -13.34 -6.40
C LEU A 222 0.22 -14.29 -7.44
N PRO A 223 -0.04 -14.06 -8.74
CA PRO A 223 0.69 -14.73 -9.81
C PRO A 223 2.21 -14.56 -9.67
N THR A 224 2.96 -15.57 -10.12
CA THR A 224 4.43 -15.52 -10.09
C THR A 224 4.97 -14.29 -10.82
N GLY A 225 5.88 -13.56 -10.16
CA GLY A 225 6.50 -12.37 -10.73
C GLY A 225 5.70 -11.08 -10.51
N LEU A 226 4.57 -11.14 -9.80
CA LEU A 226 3.82 -9.95 -9.39
C LEU A 226 3.92 -9.76 -7.88
N GLU A 227 4.15 -8.51 -7.48
CA GLU A 227 4.35 -8.13 -6.09
C GLU A 227 3.56 -6.85 -5.76
N VAL A 228 3.33 -6.61 -4.47
CA VAL A 228 2.70 -5.38 -3.97
C VAL A 228 3.68 -4.68 -3.04
N TRP A 229 4.23 -3.56 -3.50
CA TRP A 229 5.29 -2.85 -2.77
C TRP A 229 4.75 -1.68 -1.95
N LYS A 230 3.56 -1.19 -2.31
CA LYS A 230 2.93 0.00 -1.72
C LYS A 230 1.58 -0.41 -1.13
N GLY A 231 1.01 0.44 -0.27
CA GLY A 231 -0.29 0.10 0.34
C GLY A 231 -1.45 0.16 -0.63
N VAL A 232 -2.65 -0.06 -0.11
CA VAL A 232 -3.86 -0.30 -0.90
C VAL A 232 -4.85 0.85 -0.78
N ASP A 233 -5.73 0.99 -1.76
CA ASP A 233 -6.86 1.93 -1.70
C ASP A 233 -8.11 1.16 -1.23
N TYR A 234 -8.40 1.21 0.06
CA TYR A 234 -9.60 0.61 0.63
C TYR A 234 -10.89 1.28 0.14
N ARG A 235 -11.93 0.47 0.09
CA ARG A 235 -13.31 0.85 -0.18
C ARG A 235 -14.21 0.19 0.84
N TYR A 236 -15.06 1.03 1.43
CA TYR A 236 -16.00 0.68 2.48
C TYR A 236 -17.43 0.97 2.02
N PRO A 237 -17.96 0.24 1.01
CA PRO A 237 -19.37 0.29 0.71
C PRO A 237 -20.21 -0.23 1.89
N ASP A 238 -21.52 -0.03 1.81
CA ASP A 238 -22.45 -0.25 2.93
C ASP A 238 -22.40 -1.65 3.57
N SER A 239 -21.98 -2.69 2.84
CA SER A 239 -22.03 -4.08 3.31
C SER A 239 -20.79 -4.94 3.06
N ASP A 240 -19.73 -4.40 2.44
CA ASP A 240 -18.55 -5.17 2.05
C ASP A 240 -17.27 -4.37 2.29
N VAL A 241 -16.12 -5.05 2.34
CA VAL A 241 -14.80 -4.41 2.38
C VAL A 241 -13.94 -4.97 1.28
N TRP A 242 -13.37 -4.08 0.48
CA TRP A 242 -12.47 -4.44 -0.61
C TRP A 242 -11.43 -3.35 -0.84
N ALA A 243 -10.36 -3.65 -1.56
CA ALA A 243 -9.32 -2.68 -1.88
C ALA A 243 -8.77 -2.87 -3.29
N TRP A 244 -8.23 -1.80 -3.87
CA TRP A 244 -7.37 -1.88 -5.05
C TRP A 244 -5.91 -1.76 -4.65
N THR A 245 -5.06 -2.51 -5.34
CA THR A 245 -3.61 -2.30 -5.29
C THR A 245 -3.00 -2.37 -6.68
N LYS A 246 -1.89 -1.65 -6.86
CA LYS A 246 -1.07 -1.78 -8.06
C LYS A 246 -0.11 -2.95 -7.92
N LEU A 247 0.33 -3.50 -9.04
CA LEU A 247 1.23 -4.65 -9.07
C LEU A 247 2.57 -4.27 -9.70
N TRP A 248 3.65 -4.71 -9.06
CA TRP A 248 5.02 -4.52 -9.48
C TRP A 248 5.60 -5.80 -10.07
N GLN A 249 6.47 -5.62 -11.06
CA GLN A 249 7.34 -6.65 -11.62
C GLN A 249 8.78 -6.44 -11.14
N PRO A 250 9.66 -7.45 -11.24
CA PRO A 250 11.05 -7.34 -10.78
C PRO A 250 11.82 -6.14 -11.34
N ASP A 251 11.53 -5.74 -12.59
CA ASP A 251 12.25 -4.67 -13.29
C ASP A 251 11.65 -3.26 -13.05
N ASP A 252 10.60 -3.12 -12.23
CA ASP A 252 9.89 -1.84 -12.02
C ASP A 252 10.64 -0.84 -11.12
N GLY A 253 11.73 -1.25 -10.47
CA GLY A 253 12.62 -0.36 -9.73
C GLY A 253 11.95 0.50 -8.64
N ASN A 254 10.85 0.03 -8.05
CA ASN A 254 10.08 0.65 -6.96
C ASN A 254 9.33 1.95 -7.30
N CYS A 255 9.47 2.44 -8.52
CA CYS A 255 8.89 3.72 -8.90
C CYS A 255 7.50 3.54 -9.55
N CYS A 256 7.40 2.64 -10.53
CA CYS A 256 6.26 2.58 -11.45
C CYS A 256 5.69 1.15 -11.53
N PRO A 257 4.45 0.89 -11.07
CA PRO A 257 3.85 -0.43 -11.21
C PRO A 257 3.45 -0.71 -12.67
N SER A 258 4.13 -1.65 -13.32
CA SER A 258 3.79 -2.07 -14.70
C SER A 258 3.02 -3.39 -14.75
N GLY A 259 2.97 -4.15 -13.65
CA GLY A 259 2.32 -5.45 -13.54
C GLY A 259 0.78 -5.44 -13.51
N GLY A 260 0.15 -4.28 -13.66
CA GLY A 260 -1.31 -4.12 -13.62
C GLY A 260 -1.84 -3.77 -12.22
N GLU A 261 -3.01 -4.31 -11.89
CA GLU A 261 -3.69 -4.06 -10.62
C GLU A 261 -4.41 -5.30 -10.10
N ALA A 262 -4.56 -5.40 -8.78
CA ALA A 262 -5.35 -6.44 -8.14
C ALA A 262 -6.48 -5.81 -7.32
N MET A 263 -7.67 -6.40 -7.44
CA MET A 263 -8.76 -6.19 -6.51
C MET A 263 -8.65 -7.22 -5.40
N LEU A 264 -8.68 -6.75 -4.16
CA LEU A 264 -8.64 -7.55 -2.95
C LEU A 264 -10.01 -7.52 -2.31
N SER A 265 -10.58 -8.69 -2.03
CA SER A 265 -11.83 -8.83 -1.29
C SER A 265 -11.52 -9.33 0.12
N PHE A 266 -12.23 -8.78 1.10
CA PHE A 266 -12.03 -9.13 2.51
C PHE A 266 -13.33 -9.63 3.15
N GLU A 267 -13.16 -10.50 4.12
CA GLU A 267 -14.17 -10.80 5.13
C GLU A 267 -13.68 -10.26 6.48
N ILE A 268 -14.60 -9.86 7.35
CA ILE A 268 -14.26 -9.48 8.73
C ILE A 268 -14.49 -10.70 9.62
N ARG A 269 -13.44 -11.21 10.25
CA ARG A 269 -13.52 -12.34 11.19
C ARG A 269 -12.77 -12.00 12.46
N ASP A 270 -13.45 -12.05 13.61
CA ASP A 270 -12.87 -11.79 14.93
C ASP A 270 -12.04 -10.48 14.99
N ASP A 271 -12.60 -9.40 14.45
CA ASP A 271 -11.94 -8.09 14.34
C ASP A 271 -10.64 -8.12 13.50
N VAL A 272 -10.57 -8.96 12.48
CA VAL A 272 -9.48 -9.01 11.49
C VAL A 272 -10.04 -9.01 10.08
N LEU A 273 -9.46 -8.21 9.17
CA LEU A 273 -9.68 -8.33 7.73
C LEU A 273 -8.94 -9.55 7.19
N VAL A 274 -9.69 -10.57 6.82
CA VAL A 274 -9.16 -11.79 6.21
C VAL A 274 -9.31 -11.70 4.70
N LEU A 275 -8.20 -11.88 3.97
CA LEU A 275 -8.19 -11.90 2.51
C LEU A 275 -9.01 -13.10 2.00
N SER A 276 -10.19 -12.82 1.44
CA SER A 276 -11.12 -13.83 0.92
C SER A 276 -10.97 -14.01 -0.60
N GLY A 277 -10.55 -12.97 -1.32
CA GLY A 277 -10.36 -13.03 -2.77
C GLY A 277 -9.24 -12.12 -3.26
N VAL A 278 -8.54 -12.57 -4.30
CA VAL A 278 -7.59 -11.78 -5.09
C VAL A 278 -7.97 -11.94 -6.56
N SER A 279 -8.36 -10.84 -7.19
CA SER A 279 -8.65 -10.79 -8.62
C SER A 279 -7.62 -9.89 -9.28
N VAL A 280 -6.68 -10.50 -9.99
CA VAL A 280 -5.67 -9.77 -10.74
C VAL A 280 -6.25 -9.37 -12.10
N ASN A 281 -6.26 -8.08 -12.37
CA ASN A 281 -6.40 -7.56 -13.72
C ASN A 281 -4.99 -7.40 -14.29
N GLU A 282 -4.55 -8.42 -15.04
CA GLU A 282 -3.26 -8.41 -15.75
C GLU A 282 -3.51 -8.02 -17.20
N PRO A 283 -3.20 -6.77 -17.61
CA PRO A 283 -3.52 -6.28 -18.94
C PRO A 283 -2.86 -7.11 -20.05
N LEU A 284 -1.70 -7.72 -19.77
CA LEU A 284 -0.98 -8.57 -20.71
C LEU A 284 -1.68 -9.91 -20.95
N VAL A 285 -2.17 -10.57 -19.90
CA VAL A 285 -2.94 -11.82 -20.04
C VAL A 285 -4.30 -11.56 -20.65
N GLU A 286 -4.98 -10.48 -20.26
CA GLU A 286 -6.22 -10.06 -20.90
C GLU A 286 -5.99 -9.79 -22.40
N ALA A 287 -4.94 -9.03 -22.75
CA ALA A 287 -4.58 -8.80 -24.13
C ALA A 287 -4.25 -10.12 -24.84
N ALA A 288 -3.44 -11.01 -24.25
CA ALA A 288 -3.08 -12.31 -24.81
C ALA A 288 -4.30 -13.20 -25.13
N MET A 289 -5.35 -13.12 -24.30
CA MET A 289 -6.58 -13.90 -24.50
C MET A 289 -7.58 -13.24 -25.45
N THR A 290 -7.56 -11.92 -25.60
CA THR A 290 -8.59 -11.17 -26.33
C THR A 290 -8.12 -10.61 -27.67
N VAL A 291 -6.81 -10.40 -27.84
CA VAL A 291 -6.21 -9.89 -29.05
C VAL A 291 -5.81 -11.09 -29.94
N PRO A 292 -6.33 -11.16 -31.18
CA PRO A 292 -5.96 -12.21 -32.12
C PRO A 292 -4.45 -12.27 -32.34
N SER A 293 -3.86 -13.47 -32.37
CA SER A 293 -2.41 -13.66 -32.47
C SER A 293 -1.78 -12.92 -33.65
N GLU A 294 -2.47 -12.83 -34.78
CA GLU A 294 -1.99 -12.09 -35.96
C GLU A 294 -1.80 -10.59 -35.71
N VAL A 295 -2.58 -10.00 -34.79
CA VAL A 295 -2.42 -8.59 -34.39
C VAL A 295 -1.18 -8.46 -33.51
N PHE A 296 -0.95 -9.39 -32.57
CA PHE A 296 0.28 -9.42 -31.78
C PHE A 296 1.54 -9.65 -32.62
N ASP A 297 1.51 -10.62 -33.52
CA ASP A 297 2.63 -10.94 -34.41
C ASP A 297 2.99 -9.73 -35.27
N TRP A 298 1.97 -9.02 -35.78
CA TRP A 298 2.18 -7.78 -36.51
C TRP A 298 2.74 -6.66 -35.62
N MET A 299 2.21 -6.44 -34.42
CA MET A 299 2.69 -5.41 -33.49
C MET A 299 4.16 -5.64 -33.10
N GLY A 300 4.51 -6.89 -32.75
CA GLY A 300 5.88 -7.27 -32.42
C GLY A 300 6.82 -7.07 -33.61
N ARG A 301 6.39 -7.45 -34.81
CA ARG A 301 7.13 -7.20 -36.05
C ARG A 301 7.30 -5.70 -36.33
N LYS A 302 6.26 -4.89 -36.17
CA LYS A 302 6.33 -3.42 -36.34
C LYS A 302 7.37 -2.81 -35.41
N LEU A 303 7.33 -3.15 -34.12
CA LEU A 303 8.31 -2.68 -33.14
C LEU A 303 9.75 -3.03 -33.55
N MET A 304 9.97 -4.26 -34.00
CA MET A 304 11.30 -4.68 -34.47
C MET A 304 11.71 -3.99 -35.77
N CYS A 305 10.78 -3.77 -36.70
CA CYS A 305 11.03 -3.03 -37.92
C CYS A 305 11.40 -1.57 -37.64
N ASP A 306 10.68 -0.90 -36.73
CA ASP A 306 10.98 0.46 -36.29
C ASP A 306 12.37 0.54 -35.65
N HIS A 307 12.70 -0.44 -34.80
CA HIS A 307 14.03 -0.55 -34.21
C HIS A 307 15.12 -0.64 -35.29
N TRP A 308 15.05 -1.63 -36.18
CA TRP A 308 16.09 -1.84 -37.19
C TRP A 308 16.17 -0.74 -38.25
N LEU A 309 15.04 -0.16 -38.67
CA LEU A 309 15.03 0.94 -39.63
C LEU A 309 15.53 2.26 -39.02
N GLY A 310 15.49 2.39 -37.70
CA GLY A 310 16.03 3.55 -36.98
C GLY A 310 17.54 3.50 -36.72
N GLU A 311 18.21 2.39 -37.00
CA GLU A 311 19.64 2.24 -36.74
C GLU A 311 20.54 2.70 -37.90
N GLU A 312 21.74 3.18 -37.56
CA GLU A 312 22.76 3.57 -38.55
C GLU A 312 23.74 2.42 -38.85
N GLY A 313 23.90 2.08 -40.13
CA GLY A 313 24.90 1.12 -40.62
C GLY A 313 26.30 1.74 -40.78
N PHE A 314 26.91 2.15 -39.67
CA PHE A 314 28.17 2.91 -39.62
C PHE A 314 29.39 2.19 -40.24
N ASP A 315 29.32 0.87 -40.38
CA ASP A 315 30.27 0.06 -41.15
C ASP A 315 29.56 -0.97 -42.05
N ALA A 316 30.33 -1.77 -42.78
CA ALA A 316 29.77 -2.74 -43.73
C ALA A 316 29.04 -3.90 -43.02
N ASP A 317 29.59 -4.40 -41.92
CA ASP A 317 29.07 -5.57 -41.21
C ASP A 317 27.75 -5.22 -40.51
N ARG A 318 27.67 -4.07 -39.82
CA ARG A 318 26.43 -3.61 -39.20
C ARG A 318 25.35 -3.34 -40.23
N ARG A 319 25.71 -2.81 -41.40
CA ARG A 319 24.77 -2.55 -42.50
C ARG A 319 24.24 -3.85 -43.09
N GLU A 320 25.07 -4.89 -43.21
CA GLU A 320 24.62 -6.22 -43.62
C GLU A 320 23.66 -6.83 -42.58
N GLN A 321 23.96 -6.68 -41.29
CA GLN A 321 23.09 -7.12 -40.20
C GLN A 321 21.71 -6.45 -40.24
N ILE A 322 21.67 -5.11 -40.32
CA ILE A 322 20.42 -4.34 -40.44
C ILE A 322 19.63 -4.81 -41.66
N ASN A 323 20.29 -4.92 -42.83
CA ASN A 323 19.64 -5.36 -44.05
C ASN A 323 19.10 -6.79 -43.97
N SER A 324 19.77 -7.70 -43.26
CA SER A 324 19.27 -9.06 -43.04
C SER A 324 18.02 -9.04 -42.17
N ALA A 325 18.07 -8.33 -41.03
CA ALA A 325 16.94 -8.23 -40.11
C ALA A 325 15.71 -7.61 -40.78
N VAL A 326 15.88 -6.51 -41.54
CA VAL A 326 14.81 -5.85 -42.30
C VAL A 326 14.14 -6.81 -43.30
N ARG A 327 14.93 -7.64 -44.01
CA ARG A 327 14.41 -8.64 -44.94
C ARG A 327 13.69 -9.78 -44.23
N GLU A 328 14.29 -10.33 -43.18
CA GLU A 328 13.74 -11.45 -42.40
C GLU A 328 12.42 -11.07 -41.74
N LEU A 329 12.35 -9.86 -41.17
CA LEU A 329 11.11 -9.30 -40.62
C LEU A 329 10.12 -8.87 -41.70
N ARG A 330 10.49 -8.82 -42.98
CA ARG A 330 9.63 -8.35 -44.10
C ARG A 330 9.10 -6.93 -43.86
N CYS A 331 9.94 -6.01 -43.42
CA CYS A 331 9.51 -4.65 -43.06
C CYS A 331 8.89 -3.85 -44.22
N GLU A 332 9.24 -4.17 -45.48
CA GLU A 332 8.59 -3.55 -46.64
C GLU A 332 7.09 -3.89 -46.77
N ALA A 333 6.69 -5.09 -46.30
CA ALA A 333 5.31 -5.55 -46.35
C ALA A 333 4.50 -5.19 -45.10
N GLU A 334 5.18 -4.85 -44.00
CA GLU A 334 4.57 -4.60 -42.70
C GLU A 334 3.46 -3.52 -42.74
N PRO A 335 3.61 -2.36 -43.41
CA PRO A 335 2.57 -1.35 -43.43
C PRO A 335 1.27 -1.84 -44.12
N ALA A 336 1.41 -2.62 -45.19
CA ALA A 336 0.27 -3.20 -45.89
C ALA A 336 -0.43 -4.26 -45.04
N ASP A 337 0.34 -5.08 -44.31
CA ASP A 337 -0.20 -6.07 -43.37
C ASP A 337 -1.00 -5.37 -42.25
N GLY A 338 -0.47 -4.27 -41.69
CA GLY A 338 -1.16 -3.46 -40.68
C GLY A 338 -2.45 -2.81 -41.20
N ALA A 339 -2.42 -2.28 -42.43
CA ALA A 339 -3.61 -1.74 -43.08
C ALA A 339 -4.69 -2.83 -43.32
N ALA A 340 -4.27 -4.04 -43.70
CA ALA A 340 -5.17 -5.18 -43.87
C ALA A 340 -5.81 -5.60 -42.55
N LEU A 341 -5.05 -5.63 -41.45
CA LEU A 341 -5.58 -5.90 -40.10
C LEU A 341 -6.58 -4.83 -39.68
N LYS A 342 -6.31 -3.55 -39.94
CA LYS A 342 -7.24 -2.44 -39.65
C LYS A 342 -8.57 -2.62 -40.37
N VAL A 343 -8.55 -3.04 -41.64
CA VAL A 343 -9.78 -3.34 -42.40
C VAL A 343 -10.49 -4.57 -41.84
N LYS A 344 -9.75 -5.65 -41.56
CA LYS A 344 -10.29 -6.90 -41.04
C LYS A 344 -11.01 -6.72 -39.70
N TYR A 345 -10.48 -5.84 -38.84
CA TYR A 345 -11.00 -5.56 -37.51
C TYR A 345 -11.74 -4.23 -37.39
N ALA A 346 -12.23 -3.66 -38.50
CA ALA A 346 -12.89 -2.35 -38.53
C ALA A 346 -14.11 -2.25 -37.60
N ASP A 347 -14.86 -3.36 -37.43
CA ASP A 347 -16.04 -3.42 -36.57
C ASP A 347 -15.70 -3.70 -35.08
N ASN A 348 -14.42 -3.92 -34.75
CA ASN A 348 -13.95 -4.06 -33.38
C ASN A 348 -13.20 -2.79 -32.96
N PRO A 349 -13.85 -1.86 -32.22
CA PRO A 349 -13.26 -0.56 -31.90
C PRO A 349 -11.99 -0.67 -31.05
N MET A 350 -11.89 -1.69 -30.18
CA MET A 350 -10.70 -1.93 -29.36
C MET A 350 -9.51 -2.33 -30.23
N LEU A 351 -9.68 -3.34 -31.09
CA LEU A 351 -8.60 -3.82 -31.96
C LEU A 351 -8.22 -2.77 -33.02
N SER A 352 -9.20 -2.07 -33.59
CA SER A 352 -8.93 -0.97 -34.52
C SER A 352 -8.13 0.16 -33.86
N ALA A 353 -8.43 0.50 -32.60
CA ALA A 353 -7.66 1.50 -31.85
C ALA A 353 -6.25 1.01 -31.52
N LEU A 354 -6.10 -0.25 -31.13
CA LEU A 354 -4.79 -0.86 -30.86
C LEU A 354 -3.89 -0.82 -32.10
N ILE A 355 -4.39 -1.29 -33.25
CA ILE A 355 -3.68 -1.28 -34.52
C ILE A 355 -3.28 0.16 -34.91
N ALA A 356 -4.20 1.12 -34.78
CA ALA A 356 -3.92 2.52 -35.11
C ALA A 356 -2.84 3.13 -34.21
N ARG A 357 -2.80 2.81 -32.90
CA ARG A 357 -1.76 3.29 -31.99
C ARG A 357 -0.39 2.70 -32.33
N THR A 358 -0.34 1.40 -32.64
CA THR A 358 0.93 0.74 -33.00
C THR A 358 1.48 1.20 -34.34
N ALA A 359 0.62 1.52 -35.31
CA ALA A 359 1.05 2.07 -36.59
C ALA A 359 1.79 3.42 -36.42
N GLY A 360 1.50 4.15 -35.33
CA GLY A 360 2.04 5.49 -35.09
C GLY A 360 1.33 6.55 -35.94
N PRO A 361 1.70 7.84 -35.77
CA PRO A 361 1.22 8.88 -36.66
C PRO A 361 1.69 8.61 -38.10
N PRO A 362 0.91 9.00 -39.13
CA PRO A 362 1.39 8.94 -40.50
C PRO A 362 2.70 9.73 -40.61
N ALA A 363 3.71 9.16 -41.27
CA ALA A 363 4.92 9.90 -41.62
C ALA A 363 4.55 11.01 -42.62
N ASP A 364 4.89 12.26 -42.28
CA ASP A 364 4.66 13.44 -43.11
C ASP A 364 5.52 13.47 -44.40
#